data_AF-A0A8K0Y6Z8-F1
#
_entry.id   AF-A0A8K0Y6Z8-F1
#
_cell.length_a   1.000
_cell.length_b   1.000
_cell.length_c   1.000
_cell.angle_alpha   90.00
_cell.angle_beta   90.00
_cell.angle_gamma   90.00
#
_symmetry.space_group_name_H-M   'P 1'
#
loop_
_entity.id
_entity.type
_entity.pdbx_description
1 polymer ?
#
loop_
_entity_poly.entity_id
_entity_poly.type
_entity_poly.pdbx_seq_one_letter_code
_entity_poly.pdbx_strand_id
1 'polypeptide(L)'
;MIDEKISDLRDDTKLKQIYNKKFNPVYKFGLVNVISRPTPDVSSLVKGEEGTGRKKILNIIKKYKPRVVCFVGKIAYEKFSHEKKFCFGWQNDIHHSRSYVMHFPLHGKASVRIHDLKLIVK
;
A
#
# COMPACT_ATOMS: atom_id res chain seq x y z
N MET A 1 16.09 -10.15 6.84
CA MET A 1 14.65 -9.89 7.06
C MET A 1 14.40 -9.92 8.55
N ILE A 2 13.36 -9.25 9.05
CA ILE A 2 12.93 -9.46 10.44
C ILE A 2 12.36 -10.88 10.59
N ASP A 3 12.56 -11.50 11.76
CA ASP A 3 12.15 -12.88 12.05
C ASP A 3 11.13 -12.86 13.19
N GLU A 4 9.86 -13.07 12.85
CA GLU A 4 8.73 -13.01 13.79
C GLU A 4 7.84 -14.23 13.63
N LYS A 5 7.28 -14.71 14.74
CA LYS A 5 6.34 -15.84 14.70
C LYS A 5 5.01 -15.36 14.13
N ILE A 6 4.39 -16.21 13.30
CA ILE A 6 3.05 -15.95 12.74
C ILE A 6 2.01 -15.66 13.85
N SER A 7 2.14 -16.33 15.00
CA SER A 7 1.28 -16.12 16.16
C SER A 7 1.32 -14.68 16.69
N ASP A 8 2.47 -14.00 16.59
CA ASP A 8 2.63 -12.64 17.08
C ASP A 8 2.01 -11.60 16.13
N LEU A 9 1.75 -11.98 14.88
CA LEU A 9 1.07 -11.14 13.89
C LEU A 9 -0.46 -11.13 14.04
N ARG A 10 -1.02 -12.02 14.87
CA ARG A 10 -2.46 -12.12 15.14
C ARG A 10 -2.92 -11.28 16.34
N ASP A 11 -1.98 -10.63 17.03
CA ASP A 11 -2.24 -9.78 18.19
C ASP A 11 -1.90 -8.33 17.85
N ASP A 12 -2.87 -7.42 17.94
CA ASP A 12 -2.71 -6.02 17.53
C ASP A 12 -1.64 -5.27 18.34
N THR A 13 -1.51 -5.59 19.64
CA THR A 13 -0.53 -4.95 20.52
C THR A 13 0.88 -5.36 20.12
N LYS A 14 1.08 -6.66 19.91
CA LYS A 14 2.36 -7.21 19.43
C LYS A 14 2.67 -6.71 18.02
N LEU A 15 1.69 -6.69 17.13
CA LEU A 15 1.85 -6.19 15.76
C LEU A 15 2.33 -4.74 15.77
N LYS A 16 1.75 -3.88 16.62
CA LYS A 16 2.20 -2.49 16.79
C LYS A 16 3.63 -2.41 17.34
N GLN A 17 4.00 -3.29 18.28
CA GLN A 17 5.37 -3.33 18.79
C GLN A 17 6.37 -3.79 17.72
N ILE A 18 6.04 -4.84 16.96
CA ILE A 18 6.85 -5.33 15.84
C ILE A 18 7.03 -4.22 14.80
N TYR A 19 5.94 -3.55 14.42
CA TYR A 19 5.98 -2.46 13.46
C TYR A 19 6.96 -1.35 13.91
N ASN A 20 6.82 -0.88 15.14
CA ASN A 20 7.60 0.26 15.64
C ASN A 20 9.05 -0.09 15.99
N LYS A 21 9.29 -1.25 16.60
CA LYS A 21 10.60 -1.61 17.18
C LYS A 21 11.46 -2.45 16.25
N LYS A 22 10.87 -3.13 15.27
CA LYS A 22 11.60 -4.08 14.42
C LYS A 22 11.46 -3.76 12.93
N PHE A 23 10.24 -3.58 12.44
CA PHE A 23 9.99 -3.36 11.01
C PHE A 23 10.43 -1.96 10.55
N ASN A 24 9.90 -0.90 11.16
CA ASN A 24 10.13 0.46 10.69
C ASN A 24 11.58 0.94 10.85
N PRO A 25 12.34 0.57 11.90
CA PRO A 25 13.76 0.92 11.99
C PRO A 25 14.61 0.37 10.83
N VAL A 26 14.23 -0.81 10.31
CA VAL A 26 14.94 -1.48 9.22
C VAL A 26 14.47 -0.97 7.85
N TYR A 27 13.16 -1.00 7.60
CA TYR A 27 12.61 -0.76 6.25
C TYR A 27 12.16 0.68 6.02
N LYS A 28 11.87 1.44 7.08
CA LYS A 28 11.43 2.84 7.02
C LYS A 28 10.21 3.05 6.11
N PHE A 29 9.25 2.12 6.18
CA PHE A 29 8.03 2.14 5.37
C PHE A 29 6.83 2.61 6.20
N GLY A 30 6.02 3.49 5.60
CA GLY A 30 4.71 3.86 6.12
C GLY A 30 3.61 3.02 5.46
N LEU A 31 2.73 2.42 6.27
CA LEU A 31 1.56 1.69 5.78
C LEU A 31 0.28 2.49 6.07
N VAL A 32 -0.56 2.65 5.05
CA VAL A 32 -1.84 3.35 5.16
C VAL A 32 -2.86 2.70 4.22
N ASN A 33 -4.08 2.52 4.71
CA ASN A 33 -5.19 2.03 3.91
C ASN A 33 -6.03 3.20 3.37
N VAL A 34 -6.52 3.05 2.14
CA VAL A 34 -7.48 4.00 1.52
C VAL A 34 -8.84 3.92 2.20
N ILE A 35 -9.24 2.73 2.65
CA ILE A 35 -10.46 2.48 3.40
C ILE A 35 -10.09 2.24 4.86
N SER A 36 -10.74 2.95 5.78
CA SER A 36 -10.41 2.93 7.21
C SER A 36 -11.07 1.77 7.96
N ARG A 37 -12.29 1.40 7.55
CA ARG A 37 -13.05 0.26 8.09
C ARG A 37 -12.38 -1.07 7.70
N PRO A 38 -12.24 -2.03 8.63
CA PRO A 38 -11.92 -3.41 8.30
C PRO A 38 -12.93 -3.95 7.27
N THR A 39 -12.42 -4.29 6.09
CA THR A 39 -13.23 -4.73 4.97
C THR A 39 -12.86 -6.17 4.66
N PRO A 40 -13.79 -7.14 4.80
CA PRO A 40 -13.48 -8.55 4.55
C PRO A 40 -13.22 -8.82 3.06
N ASP A 41 -13.96 -8.15 2.18
CA ASP A 41 -13.80 -8.26 0.74
C ASP A 41 -14.15 -6.95 0.01
N VAL A 42 -13.52 -6.74 -1.15
CA VAL A 42 -13.70 -5.56 -2.00
C VAL A 42 -15.13 -5.37 -2.52
N SER A 43 -15.93 -6.44 -2.62
CA SER A 43 -17.36 -6.37 -2.98
C SER A 43 -18.21 -5.63 -1.93
N SER A 44 -17.76 -5.58 -0.68
CA SER A 44 -18.46 -4.87 0.41
C SER A 44 -18.15 -3.37 0.48
N LEU A 45 -17.38 -2.84 -0.48
CA LEU A 45 -17.01 -1.44 -0.53
C LEU A 45 -18.14 -0.57 -1.08
N VAL A 46 -18.52 0.45 -0.32
CA VAL A 46 -19.52 1.42 -0.75
C VAL A 46 -18.86 2.51 -1.61
N LYS A 47 -19.56 2.98 -2.64
CA LYS A 47 -19.07 4.08 -3.49
C LYS A 47 -18.89 5.35 -2.65
N GLY A 48 -17.70 5.95 -2.67
CA GLY A 48 -17.39 7.17 -1.94
C GLY A 48 -16.86 6.96 -0.52
N GLU A 49 -16.81 5.72 -0.03
CA GLU A 49 -16.22 5.37 1.27
C GLU A 49 -14.73 5.78 1.36
N GLU A 50 -14.05 5.82 0.21
CA GLU A 50 -12.66 6.27 0.09
C GLU A 50 -12.43 7.75 0.43
N GLY A 51 -13.47 8.59 0.46
CA GLY A 51 -13.31 10.04 0.44
C GLY A 51 -12.50 10.58 1.62
N THR A 52 -12.71 10.06 2.82
CA THR A 52 -11.97 10.45 4.03
C THR A 52 -10.54 9.92 4.00
N GLY A 53 -10.34 8.67 3.59
CA GLY A 53 -9.02 8.05 3.49
C GLY A 53 -8.16 8.70 2.41
N ARG A 54 -8.72 9.04 1.25
CA ARG A 54 -8.05 9.77 0.17
C ARG A 54 -7.53 11.13 0.66
N LYS A 55 -8.38 11.92 1.33
CA LYS A 55 -7.97 13.21 1.92
C LYS A 55 -6.83 13.03 2.93
N LYS A 56 -6.93 12.02 3.81
CA LYS A 56 -5.89 11.68 4.78
C LYS A 56 -4.56 11.33 4.10
N ILE A 57 -4.59 10.48 3.08
CA ILE A 57 -3.41 10.06 2.32
C ILE A 57 -2.76 11.26 1.62
N LEU A 58 -3.54 12.12 0.96
CA LEU A 58 -3.02 13.35 0.33
C LEU A 58 -2.30 14.25 1.34
N ASN A 59 -2.86 14.40 2.54
CA ASN A 59 -2.21 15.17 3.61
C ASN A 59 -0.91 14.52 4.10
N ILE A 60 -0.87 13.18 4.23
CA ILE A 60 0.35 12.43 4.57
C ILE A 60 1.43 12.65 3.50
N ILE A 61 1.07 12.52 2.21
CA ILE A 61 2.00 12.69 1.10
C ILE A 61 2.58 14.12 1.09
N LYS A 62 1.73 15.14 1.23
CA LYS A 62 2.18 16.54 1.29
C LYS A 62 3.11 16.80 2.48
N LYS A 63 2.78 16.25 3.66
CA LYS A 63 3.52 16.49 4.90
C LYS A 63 4.87 15.78 4.91
N TYR A 64 4.90 14.50 4.57
CA TYR A 64 6.09 13.66 4.73
C TYR A 64 6.92 13.51 3.46
N LYS A 65 6.40 13.93 2.29
CA LYS A 65 7.08 13.94 0.99
C LYS A 65 7.83 12.62 0.72
N PRO A 66 7.15 11.46 0.79
CA PRO A 66 7.81 10.19 0.55
C PRO A 66 8.40 10.16 -0.87
N ARG A 67 9.52 9.45 -1.06
CA ARG A 67 10.13 9.32 -2.39
C ARG A 67 9.22 8.60 -3.38
N VAL A 68 8.46 7.62 -2.89
CA VAL A 68 7.53 6.80 -3.66
C VAL A 68 6.28 6.53 -2.84
N VAL A 69 5.10 6.60 -3.49
CA VAL A 69 3.83 6.09 -2.98
C VAL A 69 3.47 4.85 -3.79
N CYS A 70 3.44 3.69 -3.13
CA CYS A 70 3.13 2.41 -3.77
C CYS A 70 1.70 1.97 -3.44
N PHE A 71 0.87 1.82 -4.46
CA PHE A 71 -0.49 1.29 -4.34
C PHE A 71 -0.47 -0.23 -4.49
N VAL A 72 -0.94 -0.91 -3.45
CA VAL A 72 -0.98 -2.38 -3.38
C VAL A 72 -2.23 -2.90 -4.10
N GLY A 73 -2.07 -3.24 -5.38
CA GLY A 73 -3.15 -3.76 -6.21
C GLY A 73 -4.03 -2.69 -6.85
N LYS A 74 -4.78 -3.14 -7.86
CA LYS A 74 -5.65 -2.29 -8.70
C LYS A 74 -6.66 -1.49 -7.88
N ILE A 75 -7.38 -2.15 -6.97
CA ILE A 75 -8.49 -1.55 -6.24
C ILE A 75 -8.01 -0.39 -5.34
N ALA A 76 -6.83 -0.50 -4.72
CA ALA A 76 -6.27 0.57 -3.92
C ALA A 76 -6.02 1.84 -4.75
N TYR A 77 -5.48 1.67 -5.96
CA TYR A 77 -5.26 2.80 -6.87
C TYR A 77 -6.59 3.38 -7.36
N GLU A 78 -7.52 2.55 -7.86
CA GLU A 78 -8.83 3.02 -8.34
C GLU A 78 -9.60 3.81 -7.28
N LYS A 79 -9.56 3.37 -6.02
CA LYS A 79 -10.21 4.07 -4.91
C LYS A 79 -9.50 5.37 -4.55
N PHE A 80 -8.19 5.47 -4.78
CA PHE A 80 -7.46 6.70 -4.52
C PHE A 80 -7.55 7.72 -5.66
N SER A 81 -7.36 7.28 -6.91
CA SER A 81 -7.28 8.15 -8.10
C SER A 81 -8.64 8.41 -8.74
N HIS A 82 -9.61 7.51 -8.53
CA HIS A 82 -10.86 7.40 -9.29
C HIS A 82 -10.67 7.07 -10.77
N GLU A 83 -9.46 6.70 -11.19
CA GLU A 83 -9.15 6.28 -12.56
C GLU A 83 -9.33 4.77 -12.70
N LYS A 84 -10.06 4.34 -13.73
CA LYS A 84 -10.27 2.91 -14.05
C LYS A 84 -9.40 2.40 -15.20
N LYS A 85 -8.81 3.32 -15.98
CA LYS A 85 -7.97 3.01 -17.15
C LYS A 85 -6.53 3.37 -16.84
N PHE A 86 -5.75 2.37 -16.42
CA PHE A 86 -4.32 2.50 -16.13
C PHE A 86 -3.65 1.13 -16.27
N CYS A 87 -2.32 1.13 -16.35
CA CYS A 87 -1.49 -0.07 -16.33
C CYS A 87 -0.76 -0.19 -14.98
N PHE A 88 -0.40 -1.39 -14.55
CA PHE A 88 0.53 -1.55 -13.43
C PHE A 88 1.89 -0.90 -13.76
N GLY A 89 2.61 -0.45 -12.73
CA GLY A 89 3.88 0.28 -12.90
C GLY A 89 3.81 1.73 -12.43
N TRP A 90 4.76 2.54 -12.89
CA TRP A 90 4.83 3.98 -12.60
C TRP A 90 3.63 4.73 -13.19
N GLN A 91 3.05 5.64 -12.39
CA GLN A 91 2.00 6.57 -12.82
C GLN A 91 2.48 8.01 -12.65
N ASN A 92 1.58 8.97 -12.93
CA ASN A 92 1.83 10.38 -12.67
C ASN A 92 2.17 10.64 -11.20
N ASP A 93 3.06 11.59 -10.97
CA ASP A 93 3.49 11.98 -9.63
C ASP A 93 2.32 12.56 -8.82
N ILE A 94 2.30 12.26 -7.52
CA ILE A 94 1.37 12.82 -6.55
C ILE A 94 2.13 13.86 -5.74
N HIS A 95 1.89 15.14 -6.05
CA HIS A 95 2.66 16.27 -5.50
C HIS A 95 4.16 16.16 -5.82
N HIS A 96 4.97 15.77 -4.82
CA HIS A 96 6.42 15.62 -4.95
C HIS A 96 6.87 14.15 -4.94
N SER A 97 5.91 13.23 -4.92
CA SER A 97 6.13 11.81 -4.72
C SER A 97 5.83 11.04 -5.99
N ARG A 98 6.78 10.24 -6.45
CA ARG A 98 6.53 9.29 -7.55
C ARG A 98 5.48 8.28 -7.13
N SER A 99 4.59 7.89 -8.03
CA SER A 99 3.54 6.92 -7.72
C SER A 99 3.71 5.63 -8.52
N TYR A 100 3.51 4.49 -7.87
CA TYR A 100 3.65 3.17 -8.47
C TYR A 100 2.46 2.30 -8.10
N VAL A 101 1.93 1.54 -9.06
CA VAL A 101 0.86 0.57 -8.82
C VAL A 101 1.41 -0.83 -9.02
N MET A 102 1.48 -1.60 -7.92
CA MET A 102 1.94 -2.99 -7.98
C MET A 102 0.77 -3.97 -8.10
N HIS A 103 1.05 -5.15 -8.63
CA HIS A 103 0.13 -6.27 -8.55
C HIS A 103 -0.12 -6.64 -7.08
N PHE A 104 -1.34 -7.10 -6.77
CA PHE A 104 -1.66 -7.52 -5.41
C PHE A 104 -0.84 -8.78 -5.05
N PRO A 105 -0.09 -8.79 -3.93
CA PRO A 105 0.87 -9.87 -3.64
C PRO A 105 0.26 -11.27 -3.58
N LEU A 106 -1.01 -11.37 -3.18
CA LEU A 106 -1.71 -12.65 -2.96
C LEU A 106 -2.42 -13.21 -4.20
N HIS A 107 -2.50 -12.46 -5.30
CA HIS A 107 -3.23 -12.90 -6.50
C HIS A 107 -2.33 -12.93 -7.74
N GLY A 108 -2.60 -13.87 -8.66
CA GLY A 108 -1.86 -14.03 -9.91
C GLY A 108 -0.58 -14.88 -9.80
N LYS A 109 0.07 -15.11 -10.96
CA LYS A 109 1.28 -15.95 -11.08
C LYS A 109 2.46 -15.30 -10.36
N ALA A 110 3.21 -16.08 -9.59
CA ALA A 110 4.42 -15.62 -8.90
C ALA A 110 5.47 -15.06 -9.88
N SER A 111 5.53 -15.59 -11.11
CA SER A 111 6.43 -15.12 -12.16
C SER A 111 6.25 -13.62 -12.50
N VAL A 112 5.02 -13.11 -12.44
CA VAL A 112 4.73 -11.69 -12.69
C VAL A 112 5.35 -10.82 -11.59
N ARG A 113 5.16 -11.20 -10.32
CA ARG A 113 5.73 -10.48 -9.17
C ARG A 113 7.26 -10.51 -9.17
N ILE A 114 7.85 -11.65 -9.53
CA ILE A 114 9.32 -11.79 -9.66
C ILE A 114 9.85 -10.89 -10.78
N HIS A 115 9.14 -10.80 -11.91
CA HIS A 115 9.51 -9.90 -13.01
C HIS A 115 9.44 -8.42 -12.57
N ASP A 116 8.33 -7.99 -11.96
CA ASP A 116 8.16 -6.63 -11.45
C ASP A 116 9.29 -6.25 -10.47
N LEU A 117 9.63 -7.14 -9.53
CA LEU A 117 10.72 -6.91 -8.59
C LEU A 117 12.07 -6.73 -9.29
N LYS A 118 12.36 -7.51 -10.34
CA LYS A 118 13.61 -7.36 -11.11
C LYS A 118 13.69 -6.03 -11.86
N LEU A 119 12.57 -5.46 -12.28
CA LEU A 119 12.53 -4.15 -12.93
C LEU A 119 12.79 -2.99 -11.96
N ILE A 120 12.45 -3.16 -10.68
CA ILE A 120 12.58 -2.13 -9.64
C ILE A 120 13.98 -2.13 -8.99
N VAL A 121 14.68 -3.27 -9.01
CA VAL A 121 15.99 -3.45 -8.35
C VAL A 121 17.17 -2.98 -9.23
N LYS A 122 16.92 -2.62 -10.51
CA LYS A 122 17.90 -1.94 -11.36
C LYS A 122 17.88 -0.43 -11.10
#